data_AF-A0A4Q5T6M2-F1
#
_entry.id   AF-A0A4Q5T6M2-F1
#
_cell.length_a   1.000
_cell.length_b   1.000
_cell.length_c   1.000
_cell.angle_alpha   90.00
_cell.angle_beta   90.00
_cell.angle_gamma   90.00
#
_symmetry.space_group_name_H-M   'P 1'
#
loop_
_entity.id
_entity.type
_entity.pdbx_description
1 polymer ?
#
loop_
_entity_poly.entity_id
_entity_poly.type
_entity_poly.pdbx_seq_one_letter_code
_entity_poly.pdbx_strand_id
1 'polypeptide(L)'
;MAYDPGAIDATLAAAVGDEPRLIAELRGAFLESAKRALDGLAKADDPEAWRGAALRLKGLAASFGAIRLMALAQDAADAPAGDRAVLRKIERAVERL
;
A
#
# COMPACT_ATOMS: atom_id res chain seq x y z
N MET A 1 4.57 16.96 3.59
CA MET A 1 3.20 16.47 3.87
C MET A 1 3.32 15.24 4.76
N ALA A 2 2.88 15.40 6.01
CA ALA A 2 2.90 14.36 7.02
C ALA A 2 1.98 13.19 6.59
N TYR A 3 2.37 11.98 6.97
CA TYR A 3 1.45 10.86 7.07
C TYR A 3 0.29 11.32 7.97
N ASP A 4 -0.95 11.24 7.48
CA ASP A 4 -2.14 11.47 8.30
C ASP A 4 -2.64 10.10 8.75
N PRO A 5 -2.17 9.58 9.92
CA PRO A 5 -2.64 8.30 10.45
C PRO A 5 -4.17 8.24 10.57
N GLY A 6 -4.82 9.40 10.72
CA GLY A 6 -6.27 9.50 10.88
C GLY A 6 -7.07 9.01 9.67
N ALA A 7 -6.53 9.08 8.44
CA ALA A 7 -7.28 8.67 7.25
C ALA A 7 -7.49 7.15 7.17
N ILE A 8 -6.45 6.38 7.54
CA ILE A 8 -6.54 4.91 7.59
C ILE A 8 -7.43 4.52 8.76
N ASP A 9 -7.17 5.07 9.95
CA ASP A 9 -7.92 4.72 11.16
C ASP A 9 -9.42 5.07 11.03
N ALA A 10 -9.77 6.19 10.39
CA ALA A 10 -11.16 6.56 10.10
C ALA A 10 -11.81 5.60 9.09
N THR A 11 -11.07 5.17 8.05
CA THR A 11 -11.59 4.21 7.08
C THR A 11 -11.82 2.83 7.73
N LEU A 12 -10.92 2.42 8.62
CA LEU A 12 -11.06 1.19 9.39
C LEU A 12 -12.27 1.27 10.33
N ALA A 13 -12.39 2.33 11.13
CA ALA A 13 -13.53 2.51 12.04
C ALA A 13 -14.86 2.59 11.28
N ALA A 14 -14.89 3.20 10.10
CA ALA A 14 -16.08 3.21 9.25
C ALA A 14 -16.50 1.81 8.77
N ALA A 15 -15.55 0.87 8.63
CA ALA A 15 -15.83 -0.49 8.15
C ALA A 15 -16.27 -1.46 9.27
N VAL A 16 -15.74 -1.30 10.48
CA VAL A 16 -15.99 -2.24 11.61
C VAL A 16 -16.60 -1.61 12.86
N GLY A 17 -16.90 -0.31 12.82
CA GLY A 17 -17.27 0.48 13.99
C GLY A 17 -16.07 0.85 14.86
N ASP A 18 -16.34 1.43 16.03
CA ASP A 18 -15.32 1.89 16.99
C ASP A 18 -14.76 0.75 17.89
N GLU A 19 -14.87 -0.50 17.46
CA GLU A 19 -14.35 -1.67 18.18
C GLU A 19 -12.82 -1.78 18.00
N PRO A 20 -12.01 -1.44 19.02
CA PRO A 20 -10.57 -1.27 18.83
C PRO A 20 -9.84 -2.54 18.37
N ARG A 21 -10.38 -3.71 18.76
CA ARG A 21 -9.85 -5.01 18.36
C ARG A 21 -10.04 -5.28 16.87
N LEU A 22 -11.23 -5.01 16.32
CA LEU A 22 -11.51 -5.23 14.90
C LEU A 22 -10.71 -4.24 14.03
N ILE A 23 -10.56 -3.00 14.49
CA ILE A 23 -9.71 -2.00 13.83
C ILE A 23 -8.27 -2.51 13.76
N ALA A 24 -7.71 -3.00 14.87
CA ALA A 24 -6.36 -3.55 14.91
C ALA A 24 -6.19 -4.78 14.01
N GLU A 25 -7.17 -5.68 13.98
CA GLU A 25 -7.17 -6.88 13.11
C GLU A 25 -7.16 -6.48 11.62
N LEU A 26 -8.03 -5.56 11.20
CA LEU A 26 -8.05 -5.07 9.82
C LEU A 26 -6.78 -4.30 9.44
N ARG A 27 -6.24 -3.49 10.37
CA ARG A 27 -4.96 -2.79 10.17
C ARG A 27 -3.82 -3.78 9.93
N GLY A 28 -3.79 -4.86 10.70
CA GLY A 28 -2.84 -5.97 10.51
C GLY A 28 -3.01 -6.63 9.15
N ALA A 29 -4.24 -6.95 8.74
CA ALA A 29 -4.52 -7.55 7.44
C ALA A 29 -4.10 -6.64 6.27
N PHE A 30 -4.36 -5.34 6.37
CA PHE A 30 -3.91 -4.35 5.40
C PHE A 30 -2.38 -4.31 5.29
N LEU A 31 -1.67 -4.22 6.42
CA LEU A 31 -0.21 -4.19 6.44
C LEU A 31 0.40 -5.45 5.81
N GLU A 32 -0.13 -6.63 6.15
CA GLU A 32 0.34 -7.89 5.58
C GLU A 32 0.08 -7.99 4.07
N SER A 33 -1.06 -7.47 3.60
CA SER A 33 -1.37 -7.40 2.17
C SER A 33 -0.44 -6.42 1.43
N ALA A 34 -0.15 -5.26 2.04
CA ALA A 34 0.76 -4.27 1.47
C ALA A 34 2.19 -4.81 1.33
N LYS A 35 2.68 -5.55 2.33
CA LYS A 35 3.99 -6.24 2.28
C LYS A 35 4.05 -7.28 1.16
N ARG A 36 2.99 -8.08 0.96
CA ARG A 36 2.94 -9.06 -0.13
C ARG A 36 2.97 -8.40 -1.50
N ALA A 37 2.25 -7.29 -1.69
CA ALA A 37 2.27 -6.55 -2.94
C ALA A 37 3.65 -5.92 -3.22
N LEU A 38 4.31 -5.41 -2.18
CA LEU A 38 5.68 -4.91 -2.27
C LEU A 38 6.69 -6.03 -2.62
N ASP A 39 6.58 -7.20 -1.99
CA ASP A 39 7.39 -8.37 -2.35
C ASP A 39 7.17 -8.80 -3.82
N GLY A 40 5.92 -8.74 -4.29
CA GLY A 40 5.58 -8.97 -5.70
C GLY A 40 6.24 -7.97 -6.65
N LEU A 41 6.29 -6.67 -6.29
CA LEU A 41 7.03 -5.67 -7.04
C LEU A 41 8.54 -5.96 -7.06
N ALA A 42 9.12 -6.32 -5.91
CA ALA A 42 10.54 -6.60 -5.80
C ALA A 42 10.98 -7.84 -6.60
N LYS A 43 10.06 -8.80 -6.82
CA LYS A 43 10.31 -10.06 -7.53
C LYS A 43 9.84 -10.07 -8.98
N ALA A 44 9.17 -9.01 -9.45
CA ALA A 44 8.71 -8.94 -10.82
C ALA A 44 9.89 -9.02 -11.80
N ASP A 45 9.82 -9.99 -12.71
CA ASP A 45 10.82 -10.33 -13.71
C ASP A 45 10.54 -9.67 -15.07
N ASP A 46 9.30 -9.25 -15.31
CA ASP A 46 8.89 -8.51 -16.50
C ASP A 46 8.05 -7.25 -16.19
N PRO A 47 7.88 -6.34 -17.17
CA PRO A 47 7.10 -5.11 -16.99
C PRO A 47 5.60 -5.31 -16.72
N GLU A 48 5.00 -6.40 -17.20
CA GLU A 48 3.59 -6.70 -16.97
C GLU A 48 3.35 -7.14 -15.52
N ALA A 49 4.18 -8.05 -15.02
CA ALA A 49 4.21 -8.50 -13.64
C ALA A 49 4.42 -7.32 -12.68
N TRP A 50 5.37 -6.44 -13.00
CA TRP A 50 5.64 -5.22 -12.24
C TRP A 50 4.41 -4.29 -12.19
N ARG A 51 3.86 -3.95 -13.35
CA ARG A 51 2.69 -3.06 -13.44
C ARG A 51 1.48 -3.68 -12.75
N GLY A 52 1.28 -4.99 -12.88
CA GLY A 52 0.23 -5.73 -12.20
C GLY A 52 0.35 -5.69 -10.67
N ALA A 53 1.57 -5.85 -10.14
CA ALA A 53 1.84 -5.73 -8.70
C ALA A 53 1.63 -4.29 -8.19
N ALA A 54 2.08 -3.29 -8.96
CA ALA A 54 1.85 -1.87 -8.67
C ALA A 54 0.36 -1.52 -8.59
N LEU A 55 -0.44 -1.95 -9.57
CA LEU A 55 -1.87 -1.69 -9.61
C LEU A 55 -2.63 -2.40 -8.48
N ARG A 56 -2.21 -3.60 -8.10
CA ARG A 56 -2.75 -4.30 -6.90
C ARG A 56 -2.48 -3.50 -5.63
N LEU A 57 -1.25 -3.01 -5.44
CA LEU A 57 -0.91 -2.16 -4.31
C LEU A 57 -1.73 -0.85 -4.31
N LYS A 58 -1.93 -0.25 -5.49
CA LYS A 58 -2.75 0.96 -5.64
C LYS A 58 -4.20 0.72 -5.21
N GLY A 59 -4.81 -0.37 -5.67
CA GLY A 59 -6.19 -0.74 -5.31
C GLY A 59 -6.33 -0.97 -3.81
N LEU A 60 -5.40 -1.73 -3.21
CA LEU A 60 -5.35 -1.93 -1.76
C LEU A 60 -5.25 -0.61 -1.01
N ALA A 61 -4.34 0.28 -1.40
CA ALA A 61 -4.19 1.58 -0.76
C ALA A 61 -5.46 2.45 -0.87
N ALA A 62 -6.15 2.39 -2.01
CA ALA A 62 -7.41 3.12 -2.21
C ALA A 62 -8.51 2.64 -1.26
N SER A 63 -8.63 1.32 -1.03
CA SER A 63 -9.63 0.75 -0.11
C SER A 63 -9.50 1.21 1.34
N PHE A 64 -8.30 1.59 1.76
CA PHE A 64 -8.00 2.02 3.14
C PHE A 64 -7.73 3.53 3.24
N GLY A 65 -7.99 4.31 2.19
CA GLY A 65 -7.72 5.76 2.20
C GLY A 65 -6.24 6.13 2.33
N ALA A 66 -5.32 5.21 2.01
CA ALA A 66 -3.88 5.42 2.11
C ALA A 66 -3.34 6.20 0.90
N ILE A 67 -3.78 7.45 0.75
CA ILE A 67 -3.58 8.30 -0.44
C ILE A 67 -2.11 8.37 -0.89
N ARG A 68 -1.17 8.50 0.06
CA ARG A 68 0.26 8.57 -0.26
C ARG A 68 0.79 7.27 -0.86
N LEU A 69 0.39 6.13 -0.30
CA LEU A 69 0.79 4.81 -0.80
C LEU A 69 0.15 4.55 -2.17
N MET A 70 -1.12 4.97 -2.35
CA MET A 70 -1.82 4.91 -3.63
C MET A 70 -1.08 5.69 -4.73
N ALA A 71 -0.62 6.91 -4.43
CA ALA A 71 0.17 7.72 -5.37
C ALA A 71 1.51 7.06 -5.73
N LEU A 72 2.25 6.57 -4.73
CA LEU A 72 3.53 5.87 -4.98
C LEU A 72 3.34 4.58 -5.80
N ALA A 73 2.24 3.87 -5.59
CA ALA A 73 1.90 2.69 -6.37
C ALA A 73 1.53 3.04 -7.82
N GLN A 74 0.89 4.19 -8.05
CA GLN A 74 0.68 4.70 -9.41
C GLN A 74 2.02 5.08 -10.07
N ASP A 75 2.90 5.78 -9.36
CA ASP A 75 4.24 6.12 -9.86
C ASP A 75 5.01 4.85 -10.25
N ALA A 76 4.90 3.77 -9.47
CA ALA A 76 5.49 2.48 -9.82
C ALA A 76 4.89 1.87 -11.08
N ALA A 77 3.56 1.91 -11.23
CA ALA A 77 2.88 1.35 -12.40
C ALA A 77 3.33 2.02 -13.72
N ASP A 78 3.72 3.29 -13.66
CA ASP A 78 4.18 4.08 -14.81
C ASP A 78 5.71 4.14 -14.95
N ALA A 79 6.46 3.66 -13.95
CA ALA A 79 7.91 3.56 -13.98
C ALA A 79 8.39 2.29 -14.71
N PRO A 80 9.64 2.27 -15.21
CA PRO A 80 10.26 1.05 -15.69
C PRO A 80 10.27 -0.06 -14.62
N ALA A 81 10.10 -1.30 -15.07
CA ALA A 81 10.18 -2.47 -14.19
C ALA A 81 11.52 -2.51 -13.44
N GLY A 82 11.47 -2.80 -12.14
CA GLY A 82 12.68 -2.88 -11.31
C GLY A 82 13.28 -1.53 -10.90
N ASP A 83 12.57 -0.41 -11.07
CA ASP A 83 13.04 0.90 -10.60
C ASP A 83 13.27 0.89 -9.08
N ARG A 84 14.54 0.83 -8.69
CA ARG A 84 14.99 0.77 -7.29
C ARG A 84 14.66 2.04 -6.51
N ALA A 85 14.56 3.19 -7.16
CA ALA A 85 14.23 4.43 -6.48
C ALA A 85 12.75 4.44 -6.07
N VAL A 86 11.87 3.92 -6.94
CA VAL A 86 10.44 3.78 -6.63
C VAL A 86 10.22 2.69 -5.57
N LEU A 87 10.87 1.53 -5.68
CA LEU A 87 10.78 0.48 -4.63
C LEU A 87 11.12 1.01 -3.25
N ARG A 88 12.25 1.71 -3.10
CA ARG A 88 12.66 2.29 -1.81
C ARG A 88 11.66 3.30 -1.25
N LYS A 89 10.95 4.04 -2.11
CA LYS A 89 9.90 4.96 -1.65
C LYS A 89 8.69 4.19 -1.13
N ILE A 90 8.30 3.11 -1.80
CA ILE A 90 7.19 2.24 -1.38
C ILE A 90 7.55 1.50 -0.09
N GLU A 91 8.73 0.90 0.01
CA GLU A 91 9.24 0.24 1.24
C GLU A 91 9.10 1.16 2.45
N ARG A 92 9.64 2.38 2.36
CA ARG A 92 9.56 3.38 3.44
C ARG A 92 8.15 3.83 3.75
N ALA A 93 7.24 3.80 2.77
CA ALA A 93 5.84 4.15 3.00
C ALA A 93 5.13 3.01 3.74
N VAL A 94 5.37 1.75 3.36
CA VAL A 94 4.82 0.55 4.00
C VAL A 94 5.33 0.40 5.44
N GLU A 95 6.61 0.70 5.71
CA GLU A 95 7.19 0.68 7.06
C GLU A 95 6.56 1.69 8.03
N ARG A 96 5.90 2.73 7.50
CA ARG A 96 5.29 3.81 8.29
C ARG A 96 3.78 3.67 8.43
N LEU A 97 3.20 2.57 7.95
CA LEU A 97 1.76 2.32 8.01
C LEU A 97 1.28 2.03 9.43
#